data_AF-A0A7K9EWN7-F1
#
_entry.id   AF-A0A7K9EWN7-F1
#
_cell.length_a   1.000
_cell.length_b   1.000
_cell.length_c   1.000
_cell.angle_alpha   90.00
_cell.angle_beta   90.00
_cell.angle_gamma   90.00
#
_symmetry.space_group_name_H-M   'P 1'
#
loop_
_entity.id
_entity.type
_entity.pdbx_description
1 polymer ?
#
loop_
_entity_poly.entity_id
_entity_poly.type
_entity_poly.pdbx_seq_one_letter_code
_entity_poly.pdbx_strand_id
1 'polypeptide(L)'
;MSGRGKKHVAAGKAGPAPKKAKSARAGLQFPVGRVYRLLKRGNYTDRVGLGAAIYLAAVLEYLSAEILELAGNAAQENKKARIVPRHIQLAVR
;
A
#
# COMPACT_ATOMS: atom_id res chain seq x y z
N MET A 1 -33.17 -26.20 10.40
CA MET A 1 -32.30 -25.91 9.24
C MET A 1 -32.19 -24.40 9.07
N SER A 2 -31.21 -23.74 9.69
CA SER A 2 -31.08 -22.28 9.65
C SER A 2 -30.29 -21.83 8.42
N GLY A 3 -31.02 -21.51 7.35
CA GLY A 3 -30.44 -20.85 6.19
C GLY A 3 -30.10 -19.40 6.51
N ARG A 4 -28.83 -19.12 6.85
CA ARG A 4 -28.32 -17.75 6.96
C ARG A 4 -28.11 -17.22 5.53
N GLY A 5 -29.18 -16.67 4.96
CA GLY A 5 -29.19 -16.10 3.63
C GLY A 5 -28.11 -15.04 3.45
N LYS A 6 -27.31 -15.21 2.39
CA LYS A 6 -26.41 -14.21 1.82
C LYS A 6 -27.22 -12.91 1.66
N LYS A 7 -26.82 -11.81 2.29
CA LYS A 7 -27.49 -10.50 2.16
C LYS A 7 -27.43 -10.04 0.70
N HIS A 8 -28.44 -10.41 -0.09
CA HIS A 8 -28.79 -9.75 -1.33
C HIS A 8 -29.74 -8.62 -0.94
N VAL A 9 -29.17 -7.44 -0.63
CA VAL A 9 -29.99 -6.23 -0.46
C VAL A 9 -30.23 -5.66 -1.86
N ALA A 10 -31.44 -5.84 -2.37
CA ALA A 10 -31.98 -5.08 -3.49
C ALA A 10 -33.17 -4.26 -2.97
N ALA A 11 -33.00 -2.93 -2.89
CA ALA A 11 -34.00 -1.87 -3.12
C ALA A 11 -33.58 -0.58 -2.39
N GLY A 12 -33.47 0.51 -3.15
CA GLY A 12 -33.15 1.86 -2.68
C GLY A 12 -31.90 2.41 -3.35
N LYS A 13 -32.07 3.22 -4.40
CA LYS A 13 -30.99 4.01 -5.03
C LYS A 13 -30.49 5.07 -4.04
N ALA A 14 -29.70 4.65 -3.05
CA ALA A 14 -28.60 5.47 -2.57
C ALA A 14 -27.46 5.24 -3.57
N GLY A 15 -26.86 6.31 -4.08
CA GLY A 15 -25.63 6.20 -4.88
C GLY A 15 -24.62 5.30 -4.15
N PRO A 16 -23.78 4.53 -4.86
CA PRO A 16 -22.90 3.56 -4.23
C PRO A 16 -22.10 4.25 -3.13
N ALA A 17 -22.34 3.84 -1.88
CA ALA A 17 -21.58 4.35 -0.74
C ALA A 17 -20.08 4.22 -1.07
N PRO A 18 -19.26 5.25 -0.78
CA PRO A 18 -17.87 5.24 -1.17
C PRO A 18 -17.20 3.98 -0.62
N LYS A 19 -16.80 3.08 -1.53
CA LYS A 19 -16.15 1.83 -1.14
C LYS A 19 -14.81 2.19 -0.52
N LYS A 20 -14.65 1.95 0.79
CA LYS A 20 -13.36 2.11 1.47
C LYS A 20 -12.27 1.38 0.69
N ALA A 21 -11.22 2.10 0.31
CA ALA A 21 -10.09 1.57 -0.45
C ALA A 21 -9.40 0.43 0.31
N LYS A 22 -8.82 -0.53 -0.41
CA LYS A 22 -8.08 -1.67 0.18
C LYS A 22 -6.94 -1.19 1.09
N SER A 23 -6.21 -0.15 0.67
CA SER A 23 -5.16 0.49 1.49
C SER A 23 -5.71 1.05 2.80
N ALA A 24 -6.81 1.82 2.76
CA ALA A 24 -7.43 2.38 3.95
C ALA A 24 -7.93 1.30 4.93
N ARG A 25 -8.39 0.15 4.43
CA ARG A 25 -8.77 -0.99 5.29
C ARG A 25 -7.55 -1.70 5.90
N ALA A 26 -6.42 -1.69 5.20
CA ALA A 26 -5.17 -2.29 5.65
C ALA A 26 -4.32 -1.36 6.52
N GLY A 27 -4.70 -0.07 6.66
CA GLY A 27 -3.91 0.92 7.40
C GLY A 27 -2.62 1.34 6.69
N LEU A 28 -2.54 1.18 5.37
CA LEU A 28 -1.34 1.46 4.57
C LEU A 28 -1.48 2.75 3.77
N GLN A 29 -0.41 3.53 3.66
CA GLN A 29 -0.31 4.66 2.73
C GLN A 29 -0.09 4.17 1.29
N PHE A 30 0.62 3.06 1.11
CA PHE A 30 0.93 2.50 -0.19
C PHE A 30 -0.32 1.90 -0.87
N PRO A 31 -0.40 1.96 -2.21
CA PRO A 31 -1.60 1.59 -2.95
C PRO A 31 -1.73 0.06 -3.15
N VAL A 32 -2.33 -0.65 -2.18
CA VAL A 32 -2.59 -2.10 -2.21
C VAL A 32 -3.28 -2.55 -3.50
N GLY A 33 -4.27 -1.78 -3.98
CA GLY A 33 -4.99 -2.10 -5.22
C GLY A 33 -4.09 -2.05 -6.47
N ARG A 34 -3.12 -1.13 -6.51
CA ARG A 34 -2.15 -1.02 -7.59
C ARG A 34 -1.14 -2.16 -7.53
N VAL A 35 -0.62 -2.47 -6.33
CA VAL A 35 0.30 -3.61 -6.12
C VAL A 35 -0.37 -4.91 -6.56
N TYR A 36 -1.62 -5.15 -6.18
CA TYR A 36 -2.38 -6.33 -6.60
C TYR A 36 -2.50 -6.45 -8.14
N ARG A 37 -2.79 -5.34 -8.82
CA ARG A 37 -2.86 -5.30 -10.29
C ARG A 37 -1.49 -5.58 -10.93
N LEU A 38 -0.42 -5.01 -10.39
CA LEU A 38 0.94 -5.21 -10.88
C LEU A 38 1.39 -6.67 -10.71
N LEU A 39 1.09 -7.29 -9.56
CA LEU A 39 1.36 -8.71 -9.32
C LEU A 39 0.63 -9.61 -10.33
N LYS A 40 -0.64 -9.32 -10.64
CA LYS A 40 -1.38 -10.05 -11.69
C LYS A 40 -0.79 -9.86 -13.08
N ARG A 41 -0.37 -8.65 -13.42
CA ARG A 41 0.23 -8.34 -14.72
C ARG A 41 1.62 -8.97 -14.89
N GLY A 42 2.36 -9.15 -13.79
CA GLY A 42 3.70 -9.70 -13.81
C GLY A 42 3.77 -11.21 -14.07
N ASN A 43 2.63 -11.92 -14.13
CA ASN A 43 2.56 -13.37 -14.39
C ASN A 43 3.47 -14.21 -13.47
N TYR A 44 3.66 -13.79 -12.21
CA TYR A 44 4.47 -14.53 -11.23
C TYR A 44 3.86 -15.87 -10.82
N THR A 45 2.53 -16.01 -10.95
CA THR A 45 1.76 -17.21 -10.63
C THR A 45 0.36 -17.08 -11.26
N ASP A 46 -0.34 -18.21 -11.45
CA ASP A 46 -1.69 -18.26 -12.01
C ASP A 46 -2.72 -17.50 -11.15
N ARG A 47 -2.53 -17.50 -9.83
CA ARG A 47 -3.47 -16.89 -8.87
C ARG A 47 -2.75 -16.07 -7.81
N VAL A 48 -3.11 -14.78 -7.74
CA VAL A 48 -2.63 -13.87 -6.70
C VAL A 48 -3.73 -13.64 -5.65
N GLY A 49 -3.44 -14.04 -4.41
CA GLY A 49 -4.28 -13.73 -3.25
C GLY A 49 -4.19 -12.27 -2.83
N LEU A 50 -5.27 -11.73 -2.25
CA LEU A 50 -5.27 -10.33 -1.78
C LEU A 50 -4.25 -10.09 -0.66
N GLY A 51 -4.07 -11.07 0.24
CA GLY A 51 -3.10 -10.99 1.34
C GLY A 51 -1.67 -10.75 0.87
N ALA A 52 -1.26 -11.36 -0.25
CA ALA A 52 0.06 -11.15 -0.83
C ALA A 52 0.30 -9.68 -1.23
N ALA A 53 -0.71 -9.02 -1.82
CA ALA A 53 -0.59 -7.61 -2.18
C ALA A 53 -0.61 -6.67 -0.97
N ILE A 54 -1.32 -7.03 0.09
CA ILE A 54 -1.30 -6.26 1.35
C ILE A 54 0.09 -6.37 1.98
N TYR A 55 0.61 -7.60 2.11
CA TYR A 55 1.91 -7.85 2.72
C TYR A 55 3.03 -7.16 1.93
N LEU A 56 3.06 -7.32 0.61
CA LEU A 56 4.05 -6.66 -0.22
C LEU A 56 3.95 -5.13 -0.16
N ALA A 57 2.73 -4.57 -0.16
CA ALA A 57 2.56 -3.12 -0.01
C ALA A 57 3.10 -2.63 1.34
N ALA A 58 2.85 -3.36 2.43
CA ALA A 58 3.34 -3.02 3.76
C ALA A 58 4.87 -3.06 3.83
N VAL A 59 5.50 -4.11 3.27
CA VAL A 59 6.97 -4.23 3.23
C VAL A 59 7.60 -3.11 2.42
N LEU A 60 7.04 -2.79 1.25
CA LEU A 60 7.54 -1.69 0.41
C LEU A 60 7.38 -0.33 1.10
N GLU A 61 6.28 -0.11 1.83
CA GLU A 61 6.05 1.10 2.62
C GLU A 61 7.07 1.22 3.75
N TYR A 62 7.29 0.13 4.50
CA TYR A 62 8.28 0.07 5.57
C TYR A 62 9.69 0.39 5.07
N LEU A 63 10.16 -0.30 4.03
CA LEU A 63 11.50 -0.07 3.48
C LEU A 63 11.66 1.35 2.93
N SER A 64 10.61 1.90 2.33
CA SER A 64 10.64 3.29 1.85
C SER A 64 10.72 4.27 3.02
N ALA A 65 9.96 4.04 4.10
CA ALA A 65 10.01 4.86 5.30
C ALA A 65 11.39 4.82 5.95
N GLU A 66 11.99 3.63 6.10
CA GLU A 66 13.33 3.46 6.69
C GLU A 66 14.40 4.25 5.92
N ILE A 67 14.42 4.13 4.59
CA ILE A 67 15.37 4.88 3.75
C ILE A 67 15.12 6.38 3.83
N LEU A 68 13.86 6.81 3.85
CA LEU A 68 13.50 8.24 3.92
C LEU A 68 13.83 8.86 5.27
N GLU A 69 13.69 8.11 6.37
CA GLU A 69 14.07 8.55 7.72
C GLU A 69 15.57 8.85 7.77
N LEU A 70 16.40 7.89 7.37
CA LEU A 70 17.86 8.05 7.34
C LEU A 70 18.30 9.14 6.35
N ALA A 71 17.67 9.22 5.17
CA ALA A 71 17.97 10.25 4.19
C ALA A 71 17.51 11.65 4.64
N GLY A 72 16.44 11.72 5.42
CA GLY A 72 15.94 12.95 6.06
C GLY A 72 16.94 13.46 7.10
N ASN A 73 17.43 12.58 7.97
CA ASN A 73 18.47 12.89 8.94
C ASN A 73 19.75 13.40 8.26
N ALA A 74 20.23 12.70 7.22
CA ALA A 74 21.38 13.13 6.44
C ALA A 74 21.16 14.48 5.74
N ALA A 75 19.92 14.82 5.34
CA ALA A 75 19.61 16.13 4.79
C ALA A 75 19.70 17.24 5.85
N GLN A 76 19.15 16.96 7.04
CA GLN A 76 19.14 17.88 8.17
C GLN A 76 20.55 18.16 8.69
N GLU A 77 21.40 17.14 8.81
CA GLU A 77 22.83 17.28 9.15
C GLU A 77 23.57 18.18 8.16
N ASN A 78 23.23 18.06 6.87
CA ASN A 78 23.74 18.92 5.82
C ASN A 78 23.03 20.30 5.73
N LYS A 79 22.19 20.64 6.72
CA LYS A 79 21.42 21.89 6.82
C LYS A 79 20.53 22.14 5.61
N LYS A 80 19.96 21.09 5.02
CA LYS A 80 19.06 21.15 3.86
C LYS A 80 17.67 20.64 4.24
N ALA A 81 16.64 21.39 3.82
CA ALA A 81 15.25 20.99 4.00
C ALA A 81 14.74 19.96 2.95
N ARG A 82 15.49 19.75 1.85
CA ARG A 82 15.12 18.84 0.76
C ARG A 82 16.10 17.66 0.69
N ILE A 83 15.53 16.45 0.65
CA ILE A 83 16.29 15.23 0.33
C ILE A 83 16.73 15.27 -1.13
N VAL A 84 18.02 15.04 -1.39
CA VAL A 84 18.61 14.92 -2.73
C VAL A 84 19.30 13.56 -2.87
N PRO A 85 19.67 13.09 -4.09
CA PRO A 85 20.27 11.76 -4.28
C PRO A 85 21.49 11.48 -3.38
N ARG A 86 22.29 12.50 -3.05
CA ARG A 86 23.41 12.35 -2.11
C ARG A 86 22.98 11.90 -0.72
N HIS A 87 21.87 12.40 -0.18
CA HIS A 87 21.39 12.01 1.14
C HIS A 87 20.89 10.57 1.15
N ILE A 88 20.24 10.12 0.07
CA ILE A 88 19.85 8.72 -0.10
C ILE A 88 21.10 7.83 -0.18
N GLN A 89 22.13 8.24 -0.93
CA GLN A 89 23.39 7.49 -1.01
C GLN A 89 24.10 7.37 0.33
N LEU A 90 23.99 8.37 1.21
CA LEU A 90 24.54 8.34 2.57
C LEU A 90 23.73 7.42 3.48
N ALA A 91 22.40 7.40 3.34
CA ALA A 91 21.50 6.54 4.10
C ALA A 91 21.63 5.05 3.80
N VAL A 92 22.14 4.69 2.61
CA VAL A 92 22.23 3.30 2.11
C VAL A 92 23.67 2.76 2.11
N ARG A 93 24.65 3.59 2.45
CA ARG A 93 26.06 3.17 2.57
C ARG A 93 26.33 2.57 3.94
#